data_AF-A0A7W4J3U4-F1
#
_entry.id   AF-A0A7W4J3U4-F1
#
_cell.length_a   1.000
_cell.length_b   1.000
_cell.length_c   1.000
_cell.angle_alpha   90.00
_cell.angle_beta   90.00
_cell.angle_gamma   90.00
#
_symmetry.space_group_name_H-M   'P 1'
#
loop_
_entity.id
_entity.type
_entity.pdbx_description
1 polymer ?
#
loop_
_entity_poly.entity_id
_entity_poly.type
_entity_poly.pdbx_seq_one_letter_code
_entity_poly.pdbx_strand_id
1 'polypeptide(L)'
;MRYQKGHREETRRHIIDVAGRRFRQDGIAAAGVAGLMADAGLTNGAFYTHFESKEDLVRQTLDTMRANAGGATVQAIRDGAPPEIWLRRYLSPSHRDNPGGGCVAAALSAEIARHPEETRDAFRAACDEFVGQIADSLPAGTPAVRRATAQALYGLMIGTLQLARVIGPGNESDAILENGVRAGLLMIGG
;
A
#
# COMPACT_ATOMS: atom_id res chain seq x y z
N MET A 1 -13.57 33.07 16.33
CA MET A 1 -13.98 32.57 15.00
C MET A 1 -14.21 31.07 15.12
N ARG A 2 -15.46 30.60 15.03
CA ARG A 2 -15.83 29.20 15.30
C ARG A 2 -15.60 28.40 14.01
N TYR A 3 -14.45 27.72 13.90
CA TYR A 3 -14.16 26.89 12.73
C TYR A 3 -15.27 25.85 12.55
N GLN A 4 -15.94 25.88 11.39
CA GLN A 4 -17.04 24.97 11.08
C GLN A 4 -16.53 23.53 11.07
N LYS A 5 -17.34 22.59 11.60
CA LYS A 5 -17.03 21.14 11.67
C LYS A 5 -16.44 20.57 10.36
N GLY A 6 -16.89 21.07 9.21
CA GLY A 6 -16.40 20.64 7.88
C GLY A 6 -14.91 20.91 7.67
N HIS A 7 -14.39 22.06 8.10
CA HIS A 7 -12.98 22.39 7.90
C HIS A 7 -12.05 21.53 8.76
N ARG A 8 -12.48 21.17 9.99
CA ARG A 8 -11.66 20.29 10.85
C ARG A 8 -11.49 18.90 10.25
N GLU A 9 -12.55 18.36 9.64
CA GLU A 9 -12.51 17.04 8.99
C GLU A 9 -11.71 17.08 7.69
N GLU A 10 -11.85 18.15 6.91
CA GLU A 10 -11.06 18.35 5.69
C GLU A 10 -9.55 18.44 5.99
N THR A 11 -9.16 19.23 6.98
CA THR A 11 -7.77 19.32 7.43
C THR A 11 -7.25 17.99 7.95
N ARG A 12 -8.07 17.24 8.71
CA ARG A 12 -7.71 15.91 9.18
C ARG A 12 -7.45 14.94 8.03
N ARG A 13 -8.33 14.91 7.02
CA ARG A 13 -8.15 14.11 5.81
C ARG A 13 -6.90 14.50 5.04
N HIS A 14 -6.65 15.80 4.88
CA HIS A 14 -5.43 16.31 4.23
C HIS A 14 -4.16 15.84 4.96
N ILE A 15 -4.13 15.89 6.29
CA ILE A 15 -3.00 15.37 7.09
C ILE A 15 -2.81 13.87 6.84
N ILE A 16 -3.90 13.08 6.81
CA ILE A 16 -3.84 11.64 6.52
C ILE A 16 -3.28 11.37 5.11
N ASP A 17 -3.70 12.13 4.10
CA ASP A 17 -3.23 11.95 2.72
C ASP A 17 -1.73 12.27 2.59
N VAL A 18 -1.28 13.35 3.25
CA VAL A 18 0.14 13.72 3.32
C VAL A 18 0.95 12.67 4.08
N ALA A 19 0.47 12.26 5.26
CA ALA A 19 1.07 11.20 6.07
C ALA A 19 1.22 9.91 5.28
N GLY A 20 0.17 9.51 4.55
CA GLY A 20 0.17 8.28 3.80
C GLY A 20 1.17 8.25 2.66
N ARG A 21 1.33 9.36 1.93
CA ARG A 21 2.39 9.49 0.93
C ARG A 21 3.76 9.42 1.57
N ARG A 22 3.97 10.17 2.66
CA ARG A 22 5.27 10.24 3.33
C ARG A 22 5.70 8.92 3.95
N PHE A 23 4.79 8.21 4.63
CA PHE A 23 5.08 6.89 5.19
C PHE A 23 5.53 5.91 4.11
N ARG A 24 4.88 5.89 2.95
CA ARG A 24 5.32 4.98 1.87
C ARG A 24 6.64 5.38 1.21
N GLN A 25 6.99 6.67 1.20
CA GLN A 25 8.24 7.18 0.63
C GLN A 25 9.43 6.98 1.56
N ASP A 26 9.27 7.41 2.81
CA ASP A 26 10.38 7.58 3.75
C ASP A 26 10.38 6.51 4.86
N GLY A 27 9.27 5.78 5.03
CA GLY A 27 9.02 4.92 6.18
C GLY A 27 8.29 5.64 7.31
N ILE A 28 7.63 4.87 8.19
CA ILE A 28 6.91 5.43 9.35
C ILE A 28 7.92 5.99 10.34
N ALA A 29 9.00 5.27 10.61
CA ALA A 29 10.02 5.68 11.58
C ALA A 29 10.64 7.05 11.25
N ALA A 30 11.01 7.27 9.98
CA ALA A 30 11.64 8.50 9.50
C ALA A 30 10.69 9.70 9.43
N ALA A 31 9.38 9.47 9.28
CA ALA A 31 8.38 10.52 9.17
C ALA A 31 8.05 11.16 10.54
N GLY A 32 8.84 12.15 10.97
CA GLY A 32 8.58 12.92 12.19
C GLY A 32 7.33 13.81 12.09
N VAL A 33 6.61 14.01 13.20
CA VAL A 33 5.39 14.86 13.26
C VAL A 33 5.67 16.26 12.71
N ALA A 34 6.81 16.87 13.07
CA ALA A 34 7.14 18.20 12.61
C ALA A 34 7.30 18.30 11.09
N GLY A 35 8.00 17.34 10.47
CA GLY A 35 8.16 17.29 9.02
C GLY A 35 6.84 17.04 8.31
N LEU A 36 6.02 16.13 8.85
CA LEU A 36 4.70 15.81 8.30
C LEU A 36 3.75 17.01 8.34
N MET A 37 3.73 17.76 9.44
CA MET A 37 2.91 18.97 9.56
C MET A 37 3.41 20.08 8.62
N ALA A 38 4.73 20.21 8.46
CA ALA A 38 5.31 21.13 7.49
C ALA A 38 4.89 20.77 6.05
N ASP A 39 4.93 19.50 5.66
CA ASP A 39 4.46 19.04 4.35
C ASP A 39 2.95 19.30 4.16
N ALA A 40 2.18 19.23 5.24
CA ALA A 40 0.75 19.54 5.23
C ALA A 40 0.46 21.05 5.20
N GLY A 41 1.49 21.91 5.33
CA GLY A 41 1.33 23.36 5.40
C GLY A 41 0.74 23.85 6.73
N LEU A 42 0.93 23.09 7.80
CA LEU A 42 0.30 23.31 9.11
C LEU A 42 1.36 23.43 10.22
N THR A 43 0.98 24.04 11.33
CA THR A 43 1.85 24.15 12.50
C THR A 43 1.90 22.83 13.28
N ASN A 44 3.01 22.57 13.98
CA ASN A 44 3.14 21.37 14.82
C ASN A 44 2.03 21.26 15.88
N GLY A 45 1.60 22.38 16.45
CA GLY A 45 0.53 22.41 17.44
C GLY A 45 -0.83 21.96 16.90
N ALA A 46 -1.08 22.13 15.60
CA ALA A 46 -2.33 21.68 14.98
C ALA A 46 -2.46 20.15 15.02
N PHE A 47 -1.36 19.39 15.06
CA PHE A 47 -1.37 17.93 15.06
C PHE A 47 -2.23 17.37 16.20
N TYR A 48 -1.99 17.86 17.42
CA TYR A 48 -2.66 17.40 18.64
C TYR A 48 -4.15 17.79 18.70
N THR A 49 -4.62 18.64 17.79
CA THR A 49 -6.06 18.93 17.64
C THR A 49 -6.79 17.87 16.78
N HIS A 50 -6.04 17.07 16.03
CA HIS A 50 -6.57 16.07 15.11
C HIS A 50 -6.21 14.64 15.52
N PHE A 51 -5.04 14.39 16.09
CA PHE A 51 -4.54 13.05 16.41
C PHE A 51 -4.00 13.00 17.83
N GLU A 52 -4.24 11.89 18.52
CA GLU A 52 -3.79 11.70 19.90
C GLU A 52 -2.28 11.42 19.97
N SER A 53 -1.75 10.74 18.95
CA SER A 53 -0.35 10.38 18.85
C SER A 53 0.03 10.10 17.40
N LYS A 54 1.34 9.93 17.15
CA LYS A 54 1.82 9.45 15.85
C LYS A 54 1.29 8.06 15.52
N GLU A 55 1.14 7.20 16.52
CA GLU A 55 0.59 5.85 16.34
C GLU A 55 -0.89 5.90 15.91
N ASP A 56 -1.67 6.81 16.51
CA ASP A 56 -3.06 7.04 16.09
C ASP A 56 -3.14 7.53 14.62
N LEU A 57 -2.25 8.44 14.21
CA LEU A 57 -2.14 8.85 12.81
C LEU A 57 -1.79 7.65 11.90
N VAL A 58 -0.82 6.81 12.27
CA VAL A 58 -0.43 5.63 11.48
C VAL A 58 -1.63 4.71 11.26
N ARG A 59 -2.33 4.34 12.34
CA ARG A 59 -3.50 3.46 12.27
C ARG A 59 -4.59 4.03 11.36
N GLN A 60 -4.97 5.30 11.54
CA GLN A 60 -6.00 5.94 10.72
C GLN A 60 -5.57 6.09 9.25
N THR A 61 -4.28 6.26 9.02
CA THR A 61 -3.71 6.32 7.68
C THR A 61 -3.85 4.95 6.99
N LEU A 62 -3.56 3.85 7.70
CA LEU A 62 -3.77 2.49 7.19
C LEU A 62 -5.26 2.21 6.91
N ASP A 63 -6.15 2.60 7.82
CA ASP A 63 -7.60 2.46 7.64
C ASP A 63 -8.09 3.22 6.39
N THR A 64 -7.60 4.45 6.21
CA THR A 64 -7.94 5.28 5.04
C THR A 64 -7.38 4.70 3.75
N MET A 65 -6.15 4.19 3.77
CA MET A 65 -5.54 3.51 2.63
C MET A 65 -6.30 2.24 2.25
N ARG A 66 -6.81 1.49 3.22
CA ARG A 66 -7.68 0.34 2.99
C ARG A 66 -8.99 0.75 2.32
N ALA A 67 -9.67 1.77 2.86
CA ALA A 67 -10.90 2.29 2.28
C ALA A 67 -10.71 2.80 0.84
N ASN A 68 -9.54 3.37 0.56
CA ASN A 68 -9.14 3.87 -0.75
C ASN A 68 -8.32 2.86 -1.58
N ALA A 69 -8.31 1.57 -1.20
CA ALA A 69 -7.47 0.53 -1.82
C ALA A 69 -7.82 0.24 -3.30
N GLY A 70 -8.78 0.95 -3.89
CA GLY A 70 -9.13 0.93 -5.32
C GLY A 70 -8.06 1.51 -6.26
N GLY A 71 -6.77 1.38 -5.91
CA GLY A 71 -5.68 1.69 -6.82
C GLY A 71 -5.83 0.92 -8.13
N ALA A 72 -5.22 1.41 -9.20
CA ALA A 72 -5.61 0.95 -10.52
C ALA A 72 -5.29 -0.54 -10.83
N THR A 73 -4.43 -1.20 -10.04
CA THR A 73 -4.29 -2.67 -10.04
C THR A 73 -5.56 -3.34 -9.48
N VAL A 74 -6.06 -2.90 -8.32
CA VAL A 74 -7.31 -3.40 -7.72
C VAL A 74 -8.48 -3.19 -8.66
N GLN A 75 -8.55 -2.01 -9.29
CA GLN A 75 -9.63 -1.72 -10.23
C GLN A 75 -9.58 -2.68 -11.42
N ALA A 76 -8.40 -2.94 -12.00
CA ALA A 76 -8.25 -3.90 -13.08
C ALA A 76 -8.67 -5.32 -12.67
N ILE A 77 -8.37 -5.76 -11.44
CA ILE A 77 -8.83 -7.06 -10.92
C ILE A 77 -10.36 -7.08 -10.84
N ARG A 78 -10.99 -6.04 -10.28
CA ARG A 78 -12.45 -5.92 -10.13
C ARG A 78 -13.18 -5.87 -11.47
N ASP A 79 -12.57 -5.23 -12.46
CA ASP A 79 -13.10 -5.15 -13.82
C ASP A 79 -12.93 -6.47 -14.61
N GLY A 80 -12.36 -7.52 -13.98
CA GLY A 80 -12.16 -8.82 -14.61
C GLY A 80 -11.04 -8.84 -15.64
N ALA A 81 -10.08 -7.92 -15.55
CA ALA A 81 -8.94 -7.91 -16.46
C ALA A 81 -8.11 -9.21 -16.32
N PRO A 82 -7.54 -9.73 -17.43
CA PRO A 82 -6.67 -10.90 -17.38
C PRO A 82 -5.50 -10.72 -16.39
N PRO A 83 -5.03 -11.81 -15.74
CA PRO A 83 -3.92 -11.76 -14.78
C PRO A 83 -2.69 -10.97 -15.22
N GLU A 84 -2.29 -11.13 -16.47
CA GLU A 84 -1.14 -10.43 -17.02
C GLU A 84 -1.28 -8.91 -16.94
N ILE A 85 -2.48 -8.36 -17.16
CA ILE A 85 -2.71 -6.91 -17.18
C ILE A 85 -2.46 -6.30 -15.81
N TRP A 86 -3.06 -6.85 -14.75
CA TRP A 86 -2.89 -6.29 -13.42
C TRP A 86 -1.54 -6.65 -12.79
N LEU A 87 -0.93 -7.79 -13.15
CA LEU A 87 0.46 -8.11 -12.78
C LEU A 87 1.44 -7.11 -13.36
N ARG A 88 1.38 -6.84 -14.67
CA ARG A 88 2.23 -5.85 -15.34
C ARG A 88 2.00 -4.44 -14.80
N ARG A 89 0.76 -4.13 -14.39
CA ARG A 89 0.47 -2.85 -13.75
C ARG A 89 1.15 -2.73 -12.38
N TYR A 90 1.07 -3.77 -11.55
CA TYR A 90 1.69 -3.79 -10.24
C TYR A 90 3.21 -3.83 -10.33
N LEU A 91 3.78 -4.70 -11.15
CA LEU A 91 5.21 -4.88 -11.34
C LEU A 91 5.70 -4.03 -12.51
N SER A 92 5.65 -2.71 -12.33
CA SER A 92 6.01 -1.72 -13.35
C SER A 92 7.06 -0.72 -12.87
N PRO A 93 7.85 -0.13 -13.78
CA PRO A 93 8.73 0.99 -13.47
C PRO A 93 7.99 2.15 -12.79
N SER A 94 6.77 2.47 -13.24
CA SER A 94 5.98 3.55 -12.64
C SER A 94 5.62 3.27 -11.17
N HIS A 95 5.38 2.02 -10.79
CA HIS A 95 5.15 1.66 -9.39
C HIS A 95 6.45 1.55 -8.59
N ARG A 96 7.55 1.08 -9.20
CA ARG A 96 8.89 1.06 -8.60
C ARG A 96 9.28 2.48 -8.18
N ASP A 97 9.16 3.43 -9.11
CA ASP A 97 9.68 4.80 -8.99
C ASP A 97 8.74 5.74 -8.22
N ASN A 98 7.51 5.33 -7.95
CA ASN A 98 6.53 6.11 -7.18
C ASN A 98 6.02 5.35 -5.93
N PRO A 99 6.85 5.15 -4.90
CA PRO A 99 6.43 4.48 -3.68
C PRO A 99 5.31 5.25 -2.96
N GLY A 100 5.31 6.59 -3.02
CA GLY A 100 4.32 7.45 -2.36
C GLY A 100 2.88 7.24 -2.82
N GLY A 101 2.66 6.82 -4.07
CA GLY A 101 1.36 6.43 -4.62
C GLY A 101 1.13 4.91 -4.72
N GLY A 102 2.08 4.12 -4.23
CA GLY A 102 2.12 2.67 -4.44
C GLY A 102 1.43 1.83 -3.37
N CYS A 103 1.62 0.52 -3.48
CA CYS A 103 1.16 -0.48 -2.53
C CYS A 103 1.79 -0.27 -1.16
N VAL A 104 0.96 -0.10 -0.14
CA VAL A 104 1.39 0.08 1.26
C VAL A 104 2.19 -1.11 1.76
N ALA A 105 1.81 -2.34 1.40
CA ALA A 105 2.52 -3.53 1.85
C ALA A 105 3.93 -3.62 1.26
N ALA A 106 4.11 -3.20 0.01
CA ALA A 106 5.43 -3.14 -0.60
C ALA A 106 6.34 -2.10 0.06
N ALA A 107 5.79 -1.05 0.68
CA ALA A 107 6.58 -0.03 1.36
C ALA A 107 6.82 -0.34 2.85
N LEU A 108 5.83 -0.88 3.57
CA LEU A 108 5.81 -0.79 5.03
C LEU A 108 5.78 -2.12 5.79
N SER A 109 5.70 -3.28 5.11
CA SER A 109 5.49 -4.58 5.80
C SER A 109 6.51 -4.85 6.91
N ALA A 110 7.80 -4.56 6.69
CA ALA A 110 8.87 -4.80 7.66
C ALA A 110 8.87 -3.80 8.84
N GLU A 111 8.33 -2.60 8.67
CA GLU A 111 8.13 -1.65 9.76
C GLU A 111 6.91 -2.03 10.59
N ILE A 112 5.77 -2.27 9.93
CA ILE A 112 4.51 -2.63 10.60
C ILE A 112 4.67 -3.87 11.50
N ALA A 113 5.48 -4.85 11.12
CA ALA A 113 5.74 -6.03 11.95
C ALA A 113 6.24 -5.70 13.38
N ARG A 114 6.87 -4.52 13.56
CA ARG A 114 7.42 -4.02 14.83
C ARG A 114 6.49 -3.04 15.57
N HIS A 115 5.33 -2.71 15.00
CA HIS A 115 4.32 -1.86 15.64
C HIS A 115 3.41 -2.67 16.60
N PRO A 116 2.63 -1.98 17.46
CA PRO A 116 1.61 -2.59 18.31
C PRO A 116 0.60 -3.45 17.54
N GLU A 117 -0.08 -4.35 18.24
CA GLU A 117 -1.02 -5.31 17.67
C GLU A 117 -2.14 -4.62 16.89
N GLU A 118 -2.68 -3.54 17.43
CA GLU A 118 -3.78 -2.78 16.84
C GLU A 118 -3.42 -2.20 15.46
N THR A 119 -2.16 -1.74 15.29
CA THR A 119 -1.65 -1.25 14.01
C THR A 119 -1.42 -2.40 13.02
N ARG A 120 -0.94 -3.55 13.50
CA ARG A 120 -0.78 -4.75 12.68
C ARG A 120 -2.12 -5.30 12.21
N ASP A 121 -3.18 -5.19 13.00
CA ASP A 121 -4.52 -5.64 12.64
C ASP A 121 -5.14 -4.80 11.52
N ALA A 122 -5.01 -3.48 11.59
CA ALA A 122 -5.44 -2.59 10.50
C ALA A 122 -4.72 -2.93 9.18
N PHE A 123 -3.42 -3.21 9.24
CA PHE A 123 -2.64 -3.63 8.08
C PHE A 123 -3.02 -5.04 7.58
N ARG A 124 -3.25 -6.00 8.49
CA ARG A 124 -3.69 -7.35 8.18
C ARG A 124 -5.00 -7.33 7.41
N ALA A 125 -5.98 -6.55 7.86
CA ALA A 125 -7.27 -6.41 7.19
C ALA A 125 -7.13 -5.92 5.74
N ALA A 126 -6.24 -4.95 5.49
CA ALA A 126 -5.97 -4.46 4.15
C ALA A 126 -5.31 -5.52 3.25
N CYS A 127 -4.35 -6.28 3.79
CA CYS A 127 -3.73 -7.39 3.07
C CYS A 127 -4.75 -8.49 2.75
N ASP A 128 -5.60 -8.86 3.71
CA ASP A 128 -6.60 -9.92 3.54
C ASP A 128 -7.62 -9.57 2.47
N GLU A 129 -8.04 -8.31 2.41
CA GLU A 129 -8.95 -7.78 1.38
C GLU A 129 -8.33 -7.87 -0.02
N PHE A 130 -7.07 -7.45 -0.19
CA PHE A 130 -6.39 -7.52 -1.49
C PHE A 130 -6.14 -8.96 -1.95
N VAL A 131 -5.72 -9.84 -1.03
CA VAL A 131 -5.59 -11.28 -1.31
C VAL A 131 -6.94 -11.88 -1.69
N GLY A 132 -8.04 -11.41 -1.10
CA GLY A 132 -9.39 -11.87 -1.44
C GLY A 132 -9.72 -11.55 -2.88
N GLN A 133 -9.48 -10.31 -3.30
CA GLN A 133 -9.71 -9.86 -4.67
C GLN A 133 -8.86 -10.64 -5.68
N ILE A 134 -7.58 -10.92 -5.38
CA ILE A 134 -6.76 -11.78 -6.24
C ILE A 134 -7.38 -13.18 -6.30
N ALA A 135 -7.69 -13.81 -5.15
CA ALA A 135 -8.21 -15.18 -5.09
C ALA A 135 -9.53 -15.34 -5.85
N ASP A 136 -10.40 -14.35 -5.80
CA ASP A 136 -11.68 -14.34 -6.52
C ASP A 136 -11.50 -14.19 -8.04
N SER A 137 -10.38 -13.59 -8.48
CA SER A 137 -10.04 -13.43 -9.90
C SER A 137 -9.32 -14.63 -10.51
N LEU A 138 -8.85 -15.59 -9.70
CA LEU A 138 -8.10 -16.74 -10.22
C LEU A 138 -9.03 -17.73 -10.94
N PRO A 139 -8.64 -18.23 -12.13
CA PRO A 139 -9.55 -18.96 -13.03
C PRO A 139 -9.84 -20.40 -12.61
N ALA A 140 -9.03 -21.00 -11.73
CA ALA A 140 -9.10 -22.42 -11.40
C ALA A 140 -8.78 -22.70 -9.92
N GLY A 141 -9.11 -23.90 -9.46
CA GLY A 141 -8.85 -24.37 -8.10
C GLY A 141 -10.01 -24.17 -7.13
N THR A 142 -9.98 -24.89 -6.02
CA THR A 142 -10.95 -24.72 -4.91
C THR A 142 -10.75 -23.37 -4.22
N PRO A 143 -11.73 -22.85 -3.46
CA PRO A 143 -11.55 -21.59 -2.71
C PRO A 143 -10.29 -21.57 -1.83
N ALA A 144 -9.96 -22.69 -1.18
CA ALA A 144 -8.75 -22.82 -0.37
C ALA A 144 -7.47 -22.75 -1.20
N VAL A 145 -7.43 -23.42 -2.37
CA VAL A 145 -6.29 -23.36 -3.29
C VAL A 145 -6.12 -21.95 -3.84
N ARG A 146 -7.19 -21.30 -4.32
CA ARG A 146 -7.12 -19.92 -4.84
C ARG A 146 -6.63 -18.94 -3.79
N ARG A 147 -7.09 -19.07 -2.54
CA ARG A 147 -6.63 -18.23 -1.43
C ARG A 147 -5.14 -18.42 -1.16
N ALA A 148 -4.66 -19.67 -1.12
CA ALA A 148 -3.23 -19.96 -0.91
C ALA A 148 -2.36 -19.43 -2.07
N THR A 149 -2.79 -19.64 -3.32
CA THR A 149 -2.11 -19.09 -4.50
C THR A 149 -2.06 -17.57 -4.46
N ALA A 150 -3.16 -16.90 -4.10
CA ALA A 150 -3.22 -15.45 -3.98
C ALA A 150 -2.28 -14.90 -2.89
N GLN A 151 -2.17 -15.59 -1.75
CA GLN A 151 -1.24 -15.21 -0.68
C GLN A 151 0.22 -15.30 -1.16
N ALA A 152 0.58 -16.42 -1.78
CA ALA A 152 1.93 -16.62 -2.31
C ALA A 152 2.24 -15.61 -3.43
N LEU A 153 1.28 -15.36 -4.31
CA LEU A 153 1.41 -14.40 -5.40
C LEU A 153 1.57 -12.97 -4.88
N TYR A 154 0.81 -12.59 -3.86
CA TYR A 154 0.95 -11.26 -3.27
C TYR A 154 2.32 -11.07 -2.61
N GLY A 155 2.83 -12.10 -1.93
CA GLY A 155 4.19 -12.13 -1.40
C GLY A 155 5.25 -11.97 -2.50
N LEU A 156 5.12 -12.70 -3.61
CA LEU A 156 5.98 -12.55 -4.79
C LEU A 156 5.94 -11.12 -5.32
N MET A 157 4.75 -10.58 -5.56
CA MET A 157 4.56 -9.23 -6.10
C MET A 157 5.24 -8.17 -5.22
N ILE A 158 5.03 -8.22 -3.90
CA ILE A 158 5.66 -7.32 -2.94
C ILE A 158 7.19 -7.46 -2.99
N GLY A 159 7.69 -8.69 -2.87
CA GLY A 159 9.13 -8.95 -2.81
C GLY A 159 9.87 -8.55 -4.09
N THR A 160 9.30 -8.86 -5.26
CA THR A 160 9.86 -8.45 -6.55
C THR A 160 9.96 -6.93 -6.64
N LEU A 161 8.90 -6.21 -6.27
CA LEU A 161 8.90 -4.75 -6.33
C LEU A 161 9.92 -4.13 -5.36
N GLN A 162 10.05 -4.70 -4.16
CA GLN A 162 11.05 -4.28 -3.18
C GLN A 162 12.48 -4.48 -3.71
N LEU A 163 12.78 -5.64 -4.28
CA LEU A 163 14.09 -5.90 -4.90
C LEU A 163 14.37 -4.94 -6.05
N ALA A 164 13.39 -4.69 -6.93
CA ALA A 164 13.54 -3.74 -8.02
C ALA A 164 13.83 -2.31 -7.52
N ARG A 165 13.23 -1.89 -6.39
CA ARG A 165 13.52 -0.59 -5.75
C ARG A 165 14.93 -0.51 -5.16
N VAL A 166 15.45 -1.61 -4.60
CA VAL A 166 16.83 -1.65 -4.08
C VAL A 166 17.85 -1.46 -5.20
N ILE A 167 17.64 -2.11 -6.35
CA ILE A 167 18.50 -1.96 -7.53
C ILE A 167 18.37 -0.57 -8.15
N GLY A 168 17.18 0.04 -8.08
CA GLY A 168 16.91 1.36 -8.65
C GLY A 168 16.68 1.32 -10.17
N PRO A 169 16.35 2.46 -10.80
CA PRO A 169 15.95 2.50 -12.21
C PRO A 169 17.04 1.99 -13.17
N GLY A 170 16.68 1.07 -14.06
CA GLY A 170 17.57 0.57 -15.11
C GLY A 170 17.21 -0.84 -15.57
N ASN A 171 17.95 -1.33 -16.57
CA ASN A 171 17.67 -2.61 -17.23
C ASN A 171 17.62 -3.81 -16.25
N GLU A 172 18.46 -3.80 -15.21
CA GLU A 172 18.49 -4.89 -14.23
C GLU A 172 17.20 -4.94 -13.40
N SER A 173 16.71 -3.79 -12.91
CA SER A 173 15.45 -3.76 -12.15
C SER A 173 14.23 -3.97 -13.05
N ASP A 174 14.26 -3.52 -14.31
CA ASP A 174 13.23 -3.84 -15.29
C ASP A 174 13.14 -5.35 -15.54
N ALA A 175 14.28 -6.04 -15.62
CA ALA A 175 14.34 -7.50 -15.74
C ALA A 175 13.80 -8.21 -14.48
N ILE A 176 14.07 -7.69 -13.28
CA ILE A 176 13.48 -8.20 -12.03
C ILE A 176 11.95 -8.13 -12.07
N LEU A 177 11.40 -6.98 -12.48
CA LEU A 177 9.95 -6.79 -12.60
C LEU A 177 9.33 -7.77 -13.61
N GLU A 178 9.91 -7.91 -14.81
CA GLU A 178 9.43 -8.84 -15.83
C GLU A 178 9.50 -10.29 -15.36
N ASN A 179 10.58 -10.69 -14.68
CA ASN A 179 10.70 -12.03 -14.11
C ASN A 179 9.63 -12.30 -13.04
N GLY A 180 9.27 -11.30 -12.24
CA GLY A 180 8.16 -11.42 -11.29
C GLY A 180 6.81 -11.58 -11.99
N VAL A 181 6.56 -10.87 -13.10
CA VAL A 181 5.34 -11.06 -13.91
C VAL A 181 5.28 -12.48 -14.45
N ARG A 182 6.37 -12.98 -15.04
CA ARG A 182 6.46 -14.35 -15.58
C ARG A 182 6.24 -15.40 -14.49
N ALA A 183 6.88 -15.26 -13.34
CA ALA A 183 6.71 -16.16 -12.21
C ALA A 183 5.26 -16.13 -11.69
N GLY A 184 4.66 -14.95 -11.59
CA GLY A 184 3.26 -14.79 -11.18
C GLY A 184 2.29 -15.47 -12.13
N LEU A 185 2.48 -15.35 -13.45
CA LEU A 185 1.65 -16.03 -14.44
C LEU A 185 1.77 -17.56 -14.35
N LEU A 186 2.98 -18.08 -14.09
CA LEU A 186 3.19 -19.52 -13.87
C LEU A 186 2.46 -20.02 -12.62
N MET A 187 2.39 -19.22 -11.54
CA MET A 187 1.64 -19.59 -10.34
C MET A 187 0.11 -19.64 -10.57
N ILE A 188 -0.40 -18.90 -11.54
CA ILE A 188 -1.84 -18.82 -11.86
C ILE A 188 -2.26 -19.89 -12.85
N GLY A 189 -1.40 -20.20 -13.83
CA GLY A 189 -1.66 -21.17 -14.90
C GLY A 189 -1.11 -22.58 -14.66
N GLY A 190 -0.37 -22.78 -13.56
CA GLY A 190 0.16 -24.07 -13.12
C GLY A 190 -0.85 -24.95 -12.39
#